data_AF-A0A661R403-F1
#
_entry.id   AF-A0A661R403-F1
#
_cell.length_a   1.000
_cell.length_b   1.000
_cell.length_c   1.000
_cell.angle_alpha   90.00
_cell.angle_beta   90.00
_cell.angle_gamma   90.00
#
_symmetry.space_group_name_H-M   'P 1'
#
loop_
_entity.id
_entity.type
_entity.pdbx_description
1 polymer ?
#
loop_
_entity_poly.entity_id
_entity_poly.type
_entity_poly.pdbx_seq_one_letter_code
_entity_poly.pdbx_strand_id
1 'polypeptide(L)' 'LLNLVYKKKFKPGAFAIMPWEYHAGHLFKTVGEVIKHELGAAADEIMETALTDFVKFSSKGHIEIIKKYLNMDFDKLPQ' A
#
# COMPACT_ATOMS: atom_id res chain seq x y z
N LEU A 1 18.95 -36.97 -8.07
CA LEU A 1 18.94 -36.25 -6.79
C LEU A 1 18.76 -34.76 -7.10
N LEU A 2 17.52 -34.29 -7.01
CA LEU A 2 17.12 -32.91 -7.34
C LEU A 2 17.66 -31.94 -6.28
N ASN A 3 18.68 -31.17 -6.63
CA ASN A 3 19.12 -30.02 -5.85
C ASN A 3 18.16 -28.84 -6.07
N LEU A 4 16.97 -28.91 -5.46
CA LEU A 4 16.09 -27.76 -5.28
C LEU A 4 16.65 -26.93 -4.11
N VAL A 5 17.65 -26.10 -4.40
CA VAL A 5 18.08 -25.05 -3.49
C VAL A 5 16.95 -24.02 -3.43
N TYR A 6 16.04 -24.20 -2.48
CA TYR A 6 15.04 -23.21 -2.12
C TYR A 6 15.79 -21.97 -1.60
N LYS A 7 16.12 -21.03 -2.49
CA LYS A 7 16.58 -19.70 -2.09
C LYS A 7 15.44 -19.07 -1.31
N LYS A 8 15.49 -19.15 0.02
CA LYS A 8 14.61 -18.42 0.92
C LYS A 8 14.73 -16.95 0.53
N LYS A 9 13.72 -16.41 -0.16
CA LYS A 9 13.69 -14.99 -0.53
C LYS A 9 13.79 -14.21 0.78
N PHE A 10 14.94 -13.62 1.05
CA PHE A 10 15.14 -12.77 2.19
C PHE A 10 14.22 -11.56 1.98
N LYS A 11 13.19 -11.45 2.82
CA LYS A 11 12.21 -10.35 2.82
C LYS A 11 12.56 -9.42 3.97
N PRO A 12 13.50 -8.48 3.81
CA PRO A 12 13.92 -7.59 4.89
C PRO A 12 12.76 -6.78 5.48
N GLY A 13 11.74 -6.45 4.69
CA GLY A 13 10.51 -5.83 5.16
C GLY A 13 9.68 -6.68 6.15
N ALA A 14 9.94 -7.98 6.26
CA ALA A 14 9.27 -8.85 7.23
C ALA A 14 9.76 -8.63 8.68
N PHE A 15 10.91 -7.97 8.87
CA PHE A 15 11.51 -7.73 10.17
C PHE A 15 11.63 -6.24 10.53
N ALA A 16 11.32 -5.35 9.59
CA ALA A 16 11.31 -3.91 9.84
C ALA A 16 10.02 -3.51 10.57
N ILE A 17 10.14 -2.82 11.71
CA ILE A 17 9.00 -2.16 12.35
C ILE A 17 8.82 -0.83 11.62
N MET A 18 7.74 -0.73 10.84
CA MET A 18 7.41 0.47 10.08
C MET A 18 6.40 1.33 10.86
N PRO A 19 6.38 2.65 10.65
CA PRO A 19 5.39 3.52 11.28
C PRO A 19 3.97 3.16 10.84
N TRP A 20 2.96 3.48 11.65
CA TRP A 20 1.56 3.17 11.36
C TRP A 20 1.09 3.75 10.02
N GLU A 21 1.58 4.94 9.71
CA GLU A 21 1.36 5.68 8.48
C GLU A 21 1.77 4.89 7.22
N TYR A 22 2.89 4.17 7.30
CA TYR A 22 3.36 3.29 6.23
C TYR A 22 2.38 2.14 5.98
N HIS A 23 1.85 1.53 7.05
CA HIS A 23 0.89 0.43 6.93
C HIS A 23 -0.44 0.90 6.33
N ALA A 24 -0.94 2.06 6.76
CA ALA A 24 -2.15 2.65 6.19
C ALA A 24 -1.98 2.97 4.70
N GLY A 25 -0.84 3.58 4.32
CA GLY A 25 -0.50 3.85 2.93
C GLY A 25 -0.41 2.59 2.08
N HIS A 26 0.27 1.55 2.57
CA HIS A 26 0.40 0.26 1.89
C HIS A 26 -0.97 -0.39 1.68
N LEU A 27 -1.79 -0.48 2.73
CA LEU A 27 -3.12 -1.07 2.64
C LEU A 27 -3.98 -0.35 1.60
N PHE A 28 -3.99 0.99 1.64
CA PHE A 28 -4.79 1.80 0.72
C PHE A 28 -4.35 1.61 -0.73
N LYS A 29 -3.03 1.59 -0.98
CA LYS A 29 -2.47 1.34 -2.31
C LYS A 29 -2.84 -0.05 -2.83
N THR A 30 -2.61 -1.10 -2.04
CA THR A 30 -2.88 -2.49 -2.44
C THR A 30 -4.36 -2.71 -2.73
N VAL A 31 -5.26 -2.16 -1.90
CA VAL A 31 -6.70 -2.21 -2.17
C VAL A 31 -7.04 -1.45 -3.46
N GLY A 32 -6.46 -0.27 -3.67
CA GLY A 32 -6.64 0.50 -4.90
C GLY A 32 -6.18 -0.23 -6.16
N GLU A 33 -5.05 -0.94 -6.10
CA GLU A 33 -4.54 -1.77 -7.20
C GLU A 33 -5.50 -2.92 -7.53
N VAL A 34 -6.04 -3.60 -6.51
CA VAL A 34 -7.06 -4.66 -6.70
C VAL A 34 -8.34 -4.08 -7.30
N ILE A 35 -8.86 -2.98 -6.77
CA ILE A 35 -10.07 -2.35 -7.29
C ILE A 35 -9.87 -1.87 -8.73
N LYS A 36 -8.69 -1.32 -9.06
CA LYS A 36 -8.32 -0.92 -10.43
C LYS A 36 -8.23 -2.10 -11.38
N HIS A 37 -7.71 -3.23 -10.92
CA HIS A 37 -7.69 -4.46 -11.69
C HIS A 37 -9.11 -4.94 -12.04
N GLU A 38 -10.04 -4.89 -11.09
CA GLU A 38 -11.41 -5.37 -11.28
C GLU A 38 -12.33 -4.38 -12.02
N LEU A 39 -12.19 -3.07 -11.76
CA LEU A 39 -13.14 -2.04 -12.20
C LEU A 39 -12.57 -1.05 -13.23
N GLY A 40 -11.28 -1.14 -13.56
CA GLY A 40 -10.62 -0.26 -14.52
C GLY A 40 -10.68 1.22 -14.09
N ALA A 41 -11.06 2.09 -15.02
CA ALA A 41 -11.04 3.55 -14.81
C ALA A 41 -11.97 4.05 -13.68
N ALA A 42 -13.04 3.31 -13.37
CA ALA A 42 -13.95 3.67 -12.27
C ALA A 42 -13.28 3.60 -10.89
N ALA A 43 -12.18 2.86 -10.77
CA ALA A 43 -11.45 2.70 -9.52
C ALA A 43 -10.88 4.03 -9.01
N ASP A 44 -10.42 4.91 -9.89
CA ASP A 44 -9.76 6.15 -9.48
C ASP A 44 -10.76 7.07 -8.71
N GLU A 45 -12.01 7.16 -9.17
CA GLU A 45 -13.08 7.90 -8.48
C GLU A 45 -13.52 7.24 -7.17
N ILE A 46 -13.65 5.91 -7.16
CA ILE A 46 -14.01 5.13 -5.96
C ILE A 46 -12.96 5.34 -4.86
N MET A 47 -11.67 5.25 -5.23
CA MET A 47 -10.58 5.42 -4.27
C MET A 47 -10.48 6.85 -3.76
N GLU A 48 -10.65 7.89 -4.60
CA GLU A 48 -10.65 9.27 -4.12
C GLU A 48 -11.86 9.55 -3.21
N THR A 49 -13.03 8.97 -3.52
CA THR A 49 -14.22 9.06 -2.67
C THR A 49 -13.98 8.40 -1.32
N ALA A 50 -13.41 7.18 -1.30
CA ALA A 50 -13.08 6.47 -0.08
C ALA A 50 -12.09 7.24 0.80
N LEU A 51 -11.08 7.88 0.19
CA LEU A 51 -10.11 8.71 0.90
C LEU A 51 -10.77 9.98 1.48
N THR A 52 -11.68 10.59 0.73
CA THR A 52 -12.45 11.75 1.19
C THR A 52 -13.37 11.39 2.35
N ASP A 53 -14.06 10.25 2.28
CA ASP A 53 -14.91 9.76 3.36
C ASP A 53 -14.10 9.42 4.61
N PHE A 54 -12.87 8.95 4.44
CA PHE A 54 -11.95 8.73 5.55
C PHE A 54 -11.62 10.03 6.33
N VAL A 55 -11.73 11.23 5.73
CA VAL A 55 -11.63 12.52 6.48
C VAL A 55 -12.66 12.56 7.61
N LYS A 56 -13.86 12.00 7.42
CA LYS A 56 -14.93 12.09 8.41
C LYS A 56 -14.55 11.42 9.73
N PHE A 57 -13.61 10.49 9.69
CA PHE A 57 -13.11 9.73 10.83
C PHE A 57 -11.64 10.03 11.16
N SER A 58 -11.01 10.98 10.46
CA SER A 58 -9.58 11.27 10.58
C SER A 58 -9.26 12.76 10.42
N SER A 59 -7.98 13.13 10.56
CA SER A 59 -7.54 14.50 10.28
C SER A 59 -7.11 14.64 8.82
N LYS A 60 -7.17 15.86 8.28
CA LYS A 60 -6.61 16.16 6.94
C LYS A 60 -5.14 15.75 6.81
N GLY A 61 -4.37 15.86 7.91
CA GLY A 61 -2.97 15.43 7.95
C GLY A 61 -2.79 13.92 7.69
N HIS A 62 -3.71 13.07 8.14
CA HIS A 62 -3.65 11.63 7.84
C HIS A 62 -3.80 11.32 6.35
N ILE A 63 -4.61 12.10 5.62
CA ILE A 63 -4.76 11.91 4.18
C ILE A 63 -3.51 12.31 3.44
N GLU A 64 -2.92 13.45 3.78
CA GLU A 64 -1.66 13.89 3.16
C GLU A 64 -0.56 12.85 3.35
N ILE A 65 -0.52 12.21 4.52
CA ILE A 65 0.37 11.11 4.80
C ILE A 65 0.08 9.91 3.88
N ILE A 66 -1.16 9.43 3.80
CA ILE A 66 -1.53 8.31 2.93
C ILE A 66 -1.18 8.63 1.46
N LYS A 67 -1.48 9.84 0.99
CA LYS A 67 -1.17 10.29 -0.38
C LYS A 67 0.32 10.22 -0.70
N LYS A 68 1.21 10.46 0.27
CA LYS A 68 2.68 10.29 0.08
C LYS A 68 3.08 8.86 -0.24
N TYR A 69 2.32 7.88 0.24
CA TYR A 69 2.61 6.45 0.07
C TYR A 69 1.97 5.83 -1.18
N LEU A 70 1.00 6.49 -1.83
CA LEU A 70 0.31 5.93 -3.00
C LEU A 70 1.25 5.63 -4.18
N ASN A 71 2.31 6.42 -4.32
CA ASN A 71 3.32 6.25 -5.37
C ASN A 71 4.52 5.41 -4.91
N MET A 72 4.51 4.90 -3.68
CA MET A 72 5.61 4.09 -3.16
C MET A 72 5.57 2.67 -3.74
N ASP A 73 6.73 2.20 -4.17
CA ASP A 73 6.94 0.82 -4.55
C ASP A 73 7.23 -0.01 -3.29
N PHE A 74 6.19 -0.64 -2.75
CA PHE A 74 6.28 -1.45 -1.53
C PHE A 74 7.01 -2.79 -1.72
N ASP A 75 7.30 -3.17 -2.97
CA ASP A 75 8.15 -4.33 -3.27
C ASP A 75 9.65 -3.99 -3.18
N LYS A 76 9.98 -2.71 -2.97
CA LYS A 76 11.34 -2.22 -2.73
C LYS A 76 11.43 -1.65 -1.32
N LEU A 77 12.56 -1.90 -0.65
CA LEU A 77 12.85 -1.20 0.60
C LEU A 77 13.04 0.31 0.31
N PRO A 78 12.54 1.20 1.19
CA PRO A 78 12.95 2.60 1.15
C PRO A 78 14.47 2.69 1.35
N GLN A 79 15.15 3.48 0.51
CA GLN A 79 16.58 3.79 0.65
C GLN A 79 16.82 4.81 1.76
#